data_AF-A0A2D6E2N0-F1
#
_entry.id   AF-A0A2D6E2N0-F1
#
_cell.length_a   1.000
_cell.length_b   1.000
_cell.length_c   1.000
_cell.angle_alpha   90.00
_cell.angle_beta   90.00
_cell.angle_gamma   90.00
#
_symmetry.space_group_name_H-M   'P 1'
#
loop_
_entity.id
_entity.type
_entity.pdbx_description
1 polymer ?
#
loop_
_entity_poly.entity_id
_entity_poly.type
_entity_poly.pdbx_seq_one_letter_code
_entity_poly.pdbx_strand_id
1 'polypeptide(L)'
;MKIVDIAHEIFTELGSPSDISIPAVAFWVRSNVGTLNNLLKTNFTEDSAHELEHTIRDSDGKDTTVEIGREETSVVKKMYIVHYYDSQIRNAIGAGSWDSVVEISDSGSRIRKVNRSEVGKTLAQIKKEEQIQLDKLVFAYSSRVAAPIQVAGDDTVPGNLEGSEAYVFARTIKNT
;
A
#
# COMPACT_ATOMS: atom_id res chain seq x y z
N MET A 1 15.42 1.16 5.48
CA MET A 1 15.22 -0.33 5.58
C MET A 1 15.68 -1.04 4.32
N LYS A 2 16.33 -2.20 4.45
CA LYS A 2 16.88 -2.98 3.33
C LYS A 2 15.81 -3.79 2.60
N ILE A 3 15.97 -3.92 1.30
CA ILE A 3 15.06 -4.70 0.44
C ILE A 3 15.06 -6.19 0.82
N VAL A 4 16.20 -6.72 1.25
CA VAL A 4 16.31 -8.12 1.68
C VAL A 4 15.47 -8.39 2.93
N ASP A 5 15.40 -7.43 3.85
CA ASP A 5 14.59 -7.57 5.07
C ASP A 5 13.10 -7.53 4.73
N ILE A 6 12.68 -6.63 3.84
CA ILE A 6 11.31 -6.59 3.29
C ILE A 6 10.94 -7.93 2.66
N ALA A 7 11.85 -8.48 1.85
CA ALA A 7 11.63 -9.75 1.17
C ALA A 7 11.52 -10.92 2.16
N HIS A 8 12.32 -10.91 3.23
CA HIS A 8 12.24 -11.91 4.28
C HIS A 8 10.91 -11.84 5.03
N GLU A 9 10.44 -10.65 5.40
CA GLU A 9 9.12 -10.47 6.03
C GLU A 9 8.00 -11.04 5.16
N ILE A 10 7.97 -10.68 3.87
CA ILE A 10 7.00 -11.18 2.90
C ILE A 10 7.02 -12.72 2.85
N PHE A 11 8.21 -13.32 2.77
CA PHE A 11 8.37 -14.77 2.72
C PHE A 11 7.79 -15.44 3.97
N THR A 12 8.02 -14.86 5.15
CA THR A 12 7.49 -15.39 6.41
C THR A 12 5.98 -15.21 6.54
N GLU A 13 5.42 -14.06 6.11
CA GLU A 13 3.98 -13.78 6.14
C GLU A 13 3.18 -14.71 5.21
N LEU A 14 3.77 -15.11 4.08
CA LEU A 14 3.20 -16.10 3.16
C LEU A 14 3.26 -17.55 3.68
N GLY A 15 3.82 -17.77 4.87
CA GLY A 15 3.94 -19.09 5.48
C GLY A 15 5.12 -19.91 4.95
N SER A 16 6.18 -19.25 4.47
CA SER A 16 7.40 -19.89 3.95
C SER A 16 7.13 -20.94 2.85
N PRO A 17 6.46 -20.55 1.75
CA PRO A 17 6.07 -21.51 0.72
C PRO A 17 7.30 -21.98 -0.08
N SER A 18 7.24 -23.22 -0.59
CA SER A 18 8.39 -23.90 -1.22
C SER A 18 8.63 -23.52 -2.69
N ASP A 19 7.71 -22.76 -3.28
CA ASP A 19 7.70 -22.37 -4.69
C ASP A 19 8.40 -21.03 -4.96
N ILE A 20 8.71 -20.25 -3.92
CA ILE A 20 9.40 -18.96 -4.03
C ILE A 20 10.67 -18.95 -3.17
N SER A 21 11.59 -18.04 -3.50
CA SER A 21 12.81 -17.80 -2.73
C SER A 21 12.95 -16.33 -2.37
N ILE A 22 13.58 -16.03 -1.23
CA ILE A 22 13.82 -14.65 -0.77
C ILE A 22 14.52 -13.79 -1.83
N PRO A 23 15.56 -14.27 -2.56
CA PRO A 23 16.17 -13.48 -3.62
C PRO A 23 15.20 -13.11 -4.76
N ALA A 24 14.28 -14.01 -5.12
CA ALA A 24 13.27 -13.74 -6.14
C ALA A 24 12.27 -12.67 -5.68
N VAL A 25 11.85 -12.73 -4.41
CA VAL A 25 11.00 -11.69 -3.79
C VAL A 25 11.72 -10.34 -3.77
N ALA A 26 12.98 -10.30 -3.33
CA ALA A 26 13.79 -9.08 -3.29
C ALA A 26 13.95 -8.44 -4.67
N PHE A 27 14.21 -9.26 -5.70
CA PHE A 27 14.30 -8.80 -7.09
C PHE A 27 12.97 -8.21 -7.58
N TRP A 28 11.85 -8.85 -7.24
CA TRP A 28 10.53 -8.33 -7.58
C TRP A 28 10.27 -6.99 -6.91
N VAL A 29 10.61 -6.84 -5.62
CA VAL A 29 10.44 -5.57 -4.89
C VAL A 29 11.21 -4.45 -5.58
N ARG A 30 12.49 -4.66 -5.92
CA ARG A 30 13.32 -3.70 -6.69
C ARG A 30 12.67 -3.29 -7.99
N SER A 31 12.20 -4.26 -8.76
CA SER A 31 11.63 -4.02 -10.09
C SER A 31 10.30 -3.27 -10.05
N ASN A 32 9.58 -3.32 -8.92
CA ASN A 32 8.25 -2.74 -8.77
C ASN A 32 8.21 -1.50 -7.84
N VAL A 33 9.36 -0.95 -7.43
CA VAL A 33 9.41 0.30 -6.65
C VAL A 33 8.72 1.46 -7.39
N GLY A 34 8.81 1.51 -8.72
CA GLY A 34 8.09 2.51 -9.52
C GLY A 34 6.57 2.43 -9.39
N THR A 35 6.03 1.21 -9.26
CA THR A 35 4.59 1.00 -9.01
C THR A 35 4.20 1.50 -7.62
N LEU A 36 5.03 1.24 -6.61
CA LEU A 36 4.83 1.78 -5.26
C LEU A 36 4.79 3.31 -5.27
N ASN A 37 5.75 3.93 -5.95
CA ASN A 37 5.84 5.38 -6.09
C ASN A 37 4.58 5.98 -6.71
N ASN A 38 4.04 5.34 -7.75
CA ASN A 38 2.78 5.77 -8.38
C ASN A 38 1.58 5.64 -7.44
N LEU A 39 1.53 4.59 -6.60
CA LEU A 39 0.43 4.38 -5.65
C LEU A 39 0.49 5.37 -4.49
N LEU A 40 1.68 5.61 -3.92
CA LEU A 40 1.87 6.43 -2.73
C LEU A 40 2.15 7.91 -3.03
N LYS A 41 2.38 8.26 -4.31
CA LYS A 41 2.79 9.60 -4.76
C LYS A 41 4.12 10.02 -4.12
N THR A 42 5.05 9.07 -4.02
CA THR A 42 6.40 9.23 -3.46
C THR A 42 7.44 8.94 -4.55
N ASN A 43 8.73 9.21 -4.27
CA ASN A 43 9.82 8.92 -5.22
C ASN A 43 10.93 8.11 -4.53
N PHE A 44 10.63 6.89 -4.10
CA PHE A 44 11.64 5.98 -3.56
C PHE A 44 12.58 5.50 -4.65
N THR A 45 13.87 5.46 -4.33
CA THR A 45 14.96 4.93 -5.15
C THR A 45 15.82 3.98 -4.32
N GLU A 46 16.53 3.08 -5.01
CA GLU A 46 17.47 2.16 -4.37
C GLU A 46 18.85 2.80 -4.25
N ASP A 47 19.43 2.77 -3.05
CA ASP A 47 20.84 3.11 -2.83
C ASP A 47 21.77 1.90 -3.07
N SER A 48 23.06 2.17 -3.17
CA SER A 48 24.17 1.21 -3.24
C SER A 48 24.13 0.14 -2.14
N ALA A 49 23.57 0.44 -0.97
CA ALA A 49 23.37 -0.51 0.13
C ALA A 49 22.12 -1.41 -0.02
N HIS A 50 21.38 -1.27 -1.13
CA HIS A 50 20.07 -1.90 -1.36
C HIS A 50 19.00 -1.48 -0.35
N GLU A 51 19.06 -0.23 0.08
CA GLU A 51 18.07 0.42 0.93
C GLU A 51 17.15 1.29 0.07
N LEU A 52 15.87 1.35 0.44
CA LEU A 52 14.90 2.22 -0.23
C LEU A 52 14.84 3.56 0.51
N GLU A 53 15.18 4.62 -0.21
CA GLU A 53 15.22 6.00 0.29
C GLU A 53 14.57 6.96 -0.71
N HIS A 54 14.06 8.09 -0.23
CA HIS A 54 13.55 9.18 -1.05
C HIS A 54 14.14 10.49 -0.56
N THR A 55 14.71 11.26 -1.48
CA THR A 55 15.20 12.61 -1.22
C THR A 55 14.07 13.63 -1.35
N ILE A 56 13.76 14.32 -0.26
CA ILE A 56 12.81 15.43 -0.23
C ILE A 56 13.61 16.73 -0.18
N ARG A 57 13.28 17.67 -1.07
CA ARG A 57 13.86 19.00 -1.06
C ARG A 57 12.99 19.93 -0.23
N ASP A 58 13.56 20.51 0.82
CA ASP A 58 12.86 21.46 1.68
C ASP A 58 12.69 22.83 1.00
N SER A 59 11.83 23.68 1.56
CA SER A 59 11.56 25.05 1.14
C SER A 59 12.83 25.93 1.15
N ASP A 60 13.78 25.60 2.04
CA ASP A 60 15.09 26.24 2.13
C ASP A 60 16.12 25.67 1.11
N GLY A 61 15.69 24.75 0.24
CA GLY A 61 16.51 24.16 -0.81
C GLY A 61 17.50 23.10 -0.33
N LYS A 62 17.38 22.64 0.92
CA LYS A 62 18.19 21.57 1.50
C LYS A 62 17.58 20.20 1.19
N ASP A 63 18.42 19.29 0.69
CA ASP A 63 18.01 17.92 0.41
C ASP A 63 18.05 17.10 1.71
N THR A 64 16.93 16.49 2.06
CA THR A 64 16.80 15.58 3.21
C THR A 64 16.47 14.18 2.70
N THR A 65 17.30 13.21 3.03
CA THR A 65 17.08 11.81 2.68
C THR A 65 16.19 11.16 3.74
N VAL A 66 15.07 10.58 3.31
CA VAL A 66 14.11 9.89 4.16
C VAL A 66 14.07 8.42 3.76
N GLU A 67 14.30 7.54 4.73
CA GLU A 67 14.17 6.10 4.53
C GLU A 67 12.71 5.67 4.39
N ILE A 68 12.48 4.53 3.73
CA ILE A 68 11.16 3.90 3.69
C ILE A 68 10.67 3.56 5.11
N GLY A 69 9.46 4.02 5.44
CA GLY A 69 8.79 3.73 6.70
C GLY A 69 8.12 2.37 6.73
N ARG A 70 7.56 2.02 7.90
CA ARG A 70 6.83 0.75 8.09
C ARG A 70 5.50 0.76 7.36
N GLU A 71 4.88 1.92 7.24
CA GLU A 71 3.61 2.13 6.56
C GLU A 71 3.76 1.87 5.06
N GLU A 72 4.76 2.49 4.41
CA GLU A 72 5.06 2.29 3.00
C GLU A 72 5.47 0.84 2.73
N THR A 73 6.25 0.25 3.65
CA THR A 73 6.59 -1.18 3.59
C THR A 73 5.34 -2.06 3.60
N SER A 74 4.37 -1.78 4.47
CA SER A 74 3.14 -2.58 4.56
C SER A 74 2.37 -2.61 3.23
N VAL A 75 2.41 -1.50 2.46
CA VAL A 75 1.82 -1.41 1.13
C VAL A 75 2.58 -2.28 0.12
N VAL A 76 3.92 -2.22 0.13
CA VAL A 76 4.76 -3.09 -0.73
C VAL A 76 4.51 -4.57 -0.45
N LYS A 77 4.42 -4.96 0.83
CA LYS A 77 4.13 -6.35 1.22
C LYS A 77 2.80 -6.81 0.65
N LYS A 78 1.77 -5.99 0.80
CA LYS A 78 0.43 -6.30 0.25
C LYS A 78 0.44 -6.36 -1.28
N MET A 79 1.20 -5.49 -1.94
CA MET A 79 1.39 -5.50 -3.40
C MET A 79 1.98 -6.84 -3.87
N TYR A 80 2.98 -7.38 -3.15
CA TYR A 80 3.55 -8.69 -3.47
C TYR A 80 2.54 -9.83 -3.27
N ILE A 81 1.75 -9.81 -2.19
CA ILE A 81 0.75 -10.85 -1.93
C ILE A 81 -0.26 -10.95 -3.08
N VAL A 82 -0.72 -9.82 -3.62
CA VAL A 82 -1.59 -9.79 -4.80
C VAL A 82 -0.92 -10.44 -6.01
N HIS A 83 0.36 -10.11 -6.26
CA HIS A 83 1.14 -10.70 -7.35
C HIS A 83 1.35 -12.22 -7.16
N TYR A 84 1.59 -12.67 -5.93
CA TYR A 84 1.74 -14.08 -5.61
C TYR A 84 0.45 -14.86 -5.95
N TYR A 85 -0.71 -14.38 -5.51
CA TYR A 85 -1.99 -15.04 -5.86
C TYR A 85 -2.29 -14.98 -7.36
N ASP A 86 -1.90 -13.92 -8.06
CA ASP A 86 -2.01 -13.87 -9.53
C ASP A 86 -1.18 -14.96 -10.21
N SER A 87 0.04 -15.19 -9.73
CA SER A 87 0.89 -16.29 -10.20
C SER A 87 0.25 -17.65 -9.94
N GLN A 88 -0.31 -17.86 -8.75
CA GLN A 88 -0.98 -19.14 -8.42
C GLN A 88 -2.24 -19.38 -9.25
N ILE A 89 -2.99 -18.34 -9.60
CA ILE A 89 -4.14 -18.45 -10.52
C ILE A 89 -3.67 -18.89 -11.91
N ARG A 90 -2.60 -18.28 -12.44
CA ARG A 90 -2.03 -18.69 -13.74
C ARG A 90 -1.56 -20.15 -13.73
N ASN A 91 -0.90 -20.57 -12.66
CA ASN A 91 -0.46 -21.95 -12.47
C ASN A 91 -1.65 -22.93 -12.42
N ALA A 92 -2.69 -22.60 -11.66
CA ALA A 92 -3.89 -23.43 -11.53
C ALA A 92 -4.68 -23.56 -12.85
N ILE A 93 -4.83 -22.46 -13.60
CA ILE A 93 -5.54 -22.44 -14.89
C ILE A 93 -4.71 -23.13 -15.98
N GLY A 94 -3.41 -22.85 -16.08
CA GLY A 94 -2.52 -23.47 -17.06
C GLY A 94 -2.47 -24.99 -16.94
N ALA A 95 -2.49 -25.51 -15.71
CA ALA A 95 -2.56 -26.95 -15.44
C ALA A 95 -3.96 -27.57 -15.63
N GLY A 96 -5.02 -26.76 -15.76
CA GLY A 96 -6.40 -27.19 -15.98
C GLY A 96 -6.74 -27.53 -17.44
N SER A 97 -5.90 -27.13 -18.39
CA SER A 97 -6.16 -27.35 -19.83
C SER A 97 -6.08 -28.81 -20.29
N TRP A 98 -5.52 -29.72 -19.49
CA TRP A 98 -5.18 -31.10 -19.92
C TRP A 98 -5.99 -32.20 -19.23
N ASP A 99 -6.90 -31.89 -18.30
CA ASP A 99 -7.39 -32.89 -17.36
C ASP A 99 -8.81 -32.60 -16.84
N SER A 100 -9.82 -33.15 -17.51
CA SER A 100 -11.20 -33.10 -17.03
C SER A 100 -11.92 -34.44 -17.16
N VAL A 101 -11.56 -35.40 -16.30
CA VAL A 101 -12.52 -36.44 -15.86
C VAL A 101 -13.05 -36.01 -14.50
N VAL A 102 -14.33 -35.61 -14.48
CA VAL A 102 -14.98 -34.97 -13.32
C VAL A 102 -15.50 -36.02 -12.33
N GLU A 103 -15.96 -37.16 -12.83
CA GLU A 103 -16.51 -38.22 -11.99
C GLU A 103 -16.52 -39.54 -12.78
N ILE A 104 -16.07 -40.63 -12.14
CA ILE A 104 -16.30 -41.99 -12.62
C ILE A 104 -17.07 -42.70 -11.51
N SER A 105 -18.27 -43.19 -11.85
CA SER A 105 -19.06 -44.07 -10.99
C SER A 105 -19.04 -45.46 -11.58
N ASP A 106 -18.47 -46.42 -10.86
CA ASP A 106 -18.57 -47.84 -11.20
C ASP A 106 -19.05 -48.63 -9.97
N SER A 107 -20.13 -49.38 -10.16
CA SER A 107 -20.71 -50.38 -9.25
C SER A 107 -20.48 -50.16 -7.74
N GLY A 108 -20.80 -48.96 -7.22
CA GLY A 108 -20.75 -48.62 -5.78
C GLY A 108 -19.54 -47.81 -5.32
N SER A 109 -18.53 -47.60 -6.17
CA SER A 109 -17.38 -46.74 -5.90
C SER A 109 -17.47 -45.42 -6.66
N ARG A 110 -17.36 -44.29 -5.94
CA ARG A 110 -17.36 -42.94 -6.50
C ARG A 110 -16.00 -42.29 -6.26
N ILE A 111 -15.26 -42.00 -7.32
CA ILE A 111 -14.02 -41.23 -7.25
C ILE A 111 -14.32 -39.82 -7.75
N ARG A 112 -14.26 -38.83 -6.86
CA ARG A 112 -14.39 -37.42 -7.21
C ARG A 112 -13.02 -36.77 -7.18
N LYS A 113 -12.58 -36.29 -8.34
CA LYS A 113 -11.37 -35.47 -8.47
C LYS A 113 -11.71 -34.01 -8.16
N VAL A 114 -10.88 -33.33 -7.37
CA VAL A 114 -11.08 -31.90 -7.10
C VAL A 114 -10.93 -31.12 -8.40
N ASN A 115 -11.91 -30.28 -8.71
CA ASN A 115 -11.91 -29.48 -9.93
C ASN A 115 -10.90 -28.33 -9.80
N ARG A 116 -9.83 -28.36 -10.60
CA ARG A 116 -8.79 -27.30 -10.59
C ARG A 116 -9.34 -25.93 -11.00
N SER A 117 -10.40 -25.88 -11.81
CA SER A 117 -11.05 -24.61 -12.15
C SER A 117 -11.79 -24.00 -10.95
N GLU A 118 -12.29 -24.83 -10.02
CA GLU A 118 -12.93 -24.37 -8.78
C GLU A 118 -11.89 -23.77 -7.83
N VAL A 119 -10.71 -24.39 -7.74
CA VAL A 119 -9.55 -23.82 -7.03
C VAL A 119 -9.10 -22.49 -7.64
N GLY A 120 -9.09 -22.39 -8.98
CA GLY A 120 -8.79 -21.11 -9.66
C GLY A 120 -9.79 -20.01 -9.30
N LYS A 121 -11.08 -20.34 -9.17
CA LYS A 121 -12.13 -19.38 -8.76
C LYS A 121 -11.96 -18.92 -7.32
N THR A 122 -11.66 -19.84 -6.39
CA THR A 122 -11.43 -19.47 -4.98
C THR A 122 -10.20 -18.59 -4.83
N LEU A 123 -9.09 -18.91 -5.52
CA LEU A 123 -7.89 -18.07 -5.55
C LEU A 123 -8.17 -16.68 -6.15
N ALA A 124 -8.98 -16.60 -7.21
CA ALA A 124 -9.38 -15.32 -7.80
C ALA A 124 -10.22 -14.47 -6.83
N GLN A 125 -11.07 -15.08 -6.02
CA GLN A 125 -11.80 -14.39 -4.97
C GLN A 125 -10.85 -13.85 -3.88
N ILE A 126 -9.92 -14.67 -3.40
CA ILE A 126 -8.90 -14.26 -2.43
C ILE A 126 -8.11 -13.07 -2.97
N LYS A 127 -7.59 -13.16 -4.21
CA LYS A 127 -6.87 -12.05 -4.85
C LYS A 127 -7.69 -10.76 -4.86
N LYS A 128 -9.00 -10.84 -5.14
CA LYS A 128 -9.90 -9.68 -5.14
C LYS A 128 -10.02 -9.06 -3.75
N GLU A 129 -10.15 -9.87 -2.71
CA GLU A 129 -10.20 -9.41 -1.33
C GLU A 129 -8.88 -8.74 -0.91
N GLU A 130 -7.75 -9.32 -1.31
CA GLU A 130 -6.42 -8.77 -1.07
C GLU A 130 -6.20 -7.43 -1.78
N GLN A 131 -6.70 -7.29 -3.02
CA GLN A 131 -6.67 -6.03 -3.77
C GLN A 131 -7.48 -4.94 -3.07
N ILE A 132 -8.68 -5.26 -2.58
CA ILE A 132 -9.51 -4.30 -1.82
C ILE A 132 -8.77 -3.83 -0.56
N GLN A 133 -8.05 -4.73 0.11
CA GLN A 133 -7.26 -4.36 1.27
C GLN A 133 -6.05 -3.49 0.90
N LEU A 134 -5.38 -3.76 -0.22
CA LEU A 134 -4.33 -2.89 -0.76
C LEU A 134 -4.85 -1.47 -0.99
N ASP A 135 -5.99 -1.34 -1.67
CA ASP A 135 -6.58 -0.04 -1.97
C ASP A 135 -6.94 0.73 -0.68
N LYS A 136 -7.44 0.03 0.34
CA LYS A 136 -7.71 0.61 1.67
C LYS A 136 -6.43 1.10 2.35
N LEU A 137 -5.33 0.36 2.27
CA LEU A 137 -4.05 0.76 2.84
C LEU A 137 -3.50 2.00 2.14
N VAL A 138 -3.56 2.04 0.80
CA VAL A 138 -3.13 3.21 0.01
C VAL A 138 -3.99 4.44 0.37
N PHE A 139 -5.31 4.27 0.48
CA PHE A 139 -6.20 5.35 0.90
C PHE A 139 -5.87 5.85 2.30
N ALA A 140 -5.71 4.96 3.28
CA ALA A 140 -5.35 5.31 4.66
C ALA A 140 -4.00 6.04 4.72
N TYR A 141 -3.02 5.59 3.95
CA TYR A 141 -1.72 6.25 3.83
C TYR A 141 -1.88 7.68 3.30
N SER A 142 -2.59 7.85 2.18
CA SER A 142 -2.81 9.16 1.57
C SER A 142 -3.57 10.12 2.47
N SER A 143 -4.56 9.62 3.22
CA SER A 143 -5.35 10.40 4.17
C SER A 143 -4.49 10.88 5.35
N ARG A 144 -3.59 10.03 5.84
CA ARG A 144 -2.64 10.39 6.91
C ARG A 144 -1.65 11.48 6.47
N VAL A 145 -1.14 11.38 5.25
CA VAL A 145 -0.15 12.33 4.70
C VAL A 145 -0.80 13.65 4.29
N ALA A 146 -2.12 13.65 4.03
CA ALA A 146 -2.84 14.87 3.69
C ALA A 146 -2.88 15.85 4.88
N ALA A 147 -2.12 16.95 4.77
CA ALA A 147 -2.21 18.09 5.67
C ALA A 147 -2.98 19.22 4.96
N PRO A 148 -4.31 19.38 5.20
CA PRO A 148 -5.04 20.49 4.61
C PRO A 148 -4.49 21.80 5.17
N ILE A 149 -4.04 22.69 4.28
CA ILE A 149 -3.61 24.02 4.67
C ILE A 149 -4.87 24.86 4.89
N GLN A 150 -5.00 25.42 6.09
CA GLN A 150 -6.06 26.37 6.35
C GLN A 150 -5.79 27.66 5.57
N VAL A 151 -6.67 28.01 4.64
CA VAL A 151 -6.71 29.34 4.02
C VAL A 151 -7.54 30.23 4.94
N ALA A 152 -6.97 30.67 6.06
CA ALA A 152 -7.58 31.76 6.81
C ALA A 152 -7.49 33.01 5.94
N GLY A 153 -8.63 33.62 5.61
CA GLY A 153 -8.65 34.80 4.75
C GLY A 153 -7.79 35.91 5.34
N ASP A 154 -6.71 36.27 4.65
CA ASP A 154 -5.88 37.45 4.95
C ASP A 154 -6.59 38.75 4.52
N ASP A 155 -7.91 38.70 4.34
CA ASP A 155 -8.75 39.80 3.88
C ASP A 155 -9.22 40.69 5.04
N THR A 156 -8.51 40.67 6.17
CA THR A 156 -8.76 41.62 7.25
C THR A 156 -7.86 42.84 7.04
N VAL A 157 -8.24 43.70 6.12
CA VAL A 157 -7.64 45.04 6.01
C VAL A 157 -8.10 45.86 7.23
N PRO A 158 -7.18 46.33 8.10
CA PRO A 158 -7.55 47.25 9.17
C PRO A 158 -8.12 48.52 8.54
N GLY A 159 -9.39 48.80 8.79
CA GLY A 159 -9.97 50.09 8.41
C GLY A 159 -9.18 51.20 9.08
N ASN A 160 -8.66 52.14 8.29
CA ASN A 160 -8.02 53.34 8.82
C ASN A 160 -9.09 54.20 9.50
N LEU A 161 -9.26 54.04 10.81
CA LEU A 161 -10.10 54.92 11.64
C LEU A 161 -9.33 56.22 11.92
N GLU A 162 -8.95 56.95 10.89
CA GLU A 162 -8.64 58.37 11.03
C GLU A 162 -9.96 59.13 11.15
N GLY A 163 -10.44 59.23 12.39
CA GLY A 163 -11.44 60.23 12.79
C GLY A 163 -12.86 59.70 13.05
N SER A 164 -13.07 59.03 14.18
CA SER A 164 -14.24 59.28 15.04
C SER A 164 -14.08 58.57 16.38
N GLU A 165 -13.88 59.39 17.41
CA GLU A 165 -14.25 59.24 18.83
C GLU A 165 -14.29 57.84 19.47
N ALA A 166 -13.49 57.74 20.54
CA ALA A 166 -13.36 56.65 21.49
C ALA A 166 -14.68 55.95 21.86
N TYR A 167 -14.78 54.66 21.51
CA TYR A 167 -15.58 53.71 22.29
C TYR A 167 -14.64 52.90 23.19
N VAL A 168 -14.46 53.41 24.41
CA VAL A 168 -13.94 52.62 25.53
C VAL A 168 -14.98 51.55 25.84
N PHE A 169 -14.72 50.31 25.45
CA PHE A 169 -15.50 49.17 25.94
C PHE A 169 -15.25 49.03 27.44
N ALA A 170 -16.17 49.57 28.23
CA ALA A 170 -16.21 49.35 29.67
C ALA A 170 -16.35 47.84 29.93
N ARG A 171 -15.25 47.21 30.35
CA ARG A 171 -15.26 45.85 30.87
C ARG A 171 -15.92 45.90 32.24
N THR A 172 -17.23 45.71 32.31
CA THR A 172 -17.91 45.43 33.59
C THR A 172 -17.49 44.04 34.04
N ILE A 173 -16.46 43.98 34.88
CA ILE A 173 -16.10 42.80 35.64
C ILE A 173 -17.16 42.67 36.73
N LYS A 174 -18.14 41.77 36.59
CA LYS A 174 -18.92 41.29 37.74
C LYS A 174 -18.09 40.24 38.46
N ASN A 175 -17.51 40.63 39.58
CA ASN A 175 -17.05 39.70 40.60
C ASN A 175 -18.21 39.52 41.61
N THR A 176 -18.51 38.25 41.92
CA THR A 176 -19.56 37.71 42.82
C THR A 176 -21.02 37.94 42.43
#